data_AF-A0A832AMG7-F1
#
_entry.id   AF-A0A832AMG7-F1
#
_cell.length_a   1.000
_cell.length_b   1.000
_cell.length_c   1.000
_cell.angle_alpha   90.00
_cell.angle_beta   90.00
_cell.angle_gamma   90.00
#
_symmetry.space_group_name_H-M   'P 1'
#
loop_
_entity.id
_entity.type
_entity.pdbx_description
1 polymer ?
#
loop_
_entity_poly.entity_id
_entity_poly.type
_entity_poly.pdbx_seq_one_letter_code
_entity_poly.pdbx_strand_id
1 'polypeptide(L)'
;MFSLIGVPNIDFIGKRKISFMVSALLVVVGIIGFIMVSLGKANIGIDFAGGVMVQGHFSQPVGIDQLRDAIRTEFPDAQVNEVRDFSFPNAFIIKTKRPGTDAEGSQRAKRIEEILGTQFSGNQFTLDSESVIGPAVGEKLRRDAG
;
A
#
# COMPACT_ATOMS: atom_id res chain seq x y z
N MET A 1 -29.13 40.96 28.00
CA MET A 1 -28.40 40.15 27.01
C MET A 1 -27.06 39.79 27.61
N PHE A 2 -26.89 38.55 28.08
CA PHE A 2 -25.62 38.07 28.63
C PHE A 2 -24.76 37.53 27.47
N SER A 3 -23.64 38.19 27.18
CA SER A 3 -22.62 37.66 26.27
C SER A 3 -21.64 36.80 27.08
N LEU A 4 -21.62 35.49 26.84
CA LEU A 4 -20.81 34.50 27.56
C LEU A 4 -19.40 34.29 26.97
N ILE A 5 -19.04 35.01 25.89
CA ILE A 5 -17.74 34.87 25.24
C ILE A 5 -17.18 36.27 25.01
N GLY A 6 -16.07 36.60 25.70
CA GLY A 6 -15.33 37.84 25.51
C GLY A 6 -14.71 37.88 24.11
N VAL A 7 -14.69 39.07 23.49
CA VAL A 7 -14.13 39.26 22.14
C VAL A 7 -12.64 38.88 22.17
N PRO A 8 -12.19 37.84 21.44
CA PRO A 8 -10.81 37.41 21.50
C PRO A 8 -9.90 38.45 20.82
N ASN A 9 -8.96 39.01 21.58
CA ASN A 9 -7.96 39.96 21.09
C ASN A 9 -6.74 39.18 20.55
N ILE A 10 -6.91 38.57 19.37
CA ILE A 10 -5.85 37.87 18.67
C ILE A 10 -5.25 38.81 17.63
N ASP A 11 -3.95 39.08 17.76
CA ASP A 11 -3.22 39.91 16.79
C ASP A 11 -2.83 39.10 15.54
N PHE A 12 -3.79 38.99 14.62
CA PHE A 12 -3.57 38.34 13.32
C PHE A 12 -2.59 39.11 12.43
N ILE A 13 -2.60 40.45 12.52
CA ILE A 13 -1.79 41.33 11.66
C ILE A 13 -0.32 41.26 12.08
N GLY A 14 -0.03 41.33 13.38
CA GLY A 14 1.32 41.24 13.91
C GLY A 14 1.96 39.87 13.69
N LYS A 15 1.16 38.80 13.69
CA LYS A 15 1.63 37.43 13.45
C LYS A 15 1.72 37.02 11.98
N ARG A 16 1.30 37.88 11.04
CA ARG A 16 1.24 37.50 9.60
C ARG A 16 2.55 36.96 9.05
N LYS A 17 3.70 37.52 9.47
CA LYS A 17 5.02 37.10 8.98
C LYS A 17 5.35 35.65 9.40
N ILE A 18 5.00 35.28 10.62
CA ILE A 18 5.18 33.92 11.14
C ILE A 18 4.25 32.97 10.40
N SER A 19 2.97 33.34 10.23
CA SER A 19 2.01 32.54 9.47
C SER A 19 2.45 32.33 8.02
N PHE A 20 2.95 33.37 7.34
CA PHE A 20 3.48 33.22 5.98
C PHE A 20 4.70 32.32 5.92
N MET A 21 5.60 32.38 6.90
CA MET A 21 6.77 31.51 6.96
C MET A 21 6.38 30.04 7.16
N VAL A 22 5.42 29.77 8.05
CA VAL A 22 4.87 28.42 8.25
C VAL A 22 4.19 27.91 6.97
N SER A 23 3.35 28.74 6.33
CA SER A 23 2.71 28.37 5.06
C SER A 23 3.74 28.10 3.97
N ALA A 24 4.78 28.93 3.85
CA ALA A 24 5.84 28.73 2.87
C ALA A 24 6.60 27.41 3.12
N LEU A 25 6.89 27.08 4.38
CA LEU A 25 7.52 25.82 4.74
C LEU A 25 6.64 24.62 4.36
N LEU A 26 5.34 24.69 4.64
CA LEU A 26 4.38 23.64 4.26
C LEU A 26 4.31 23.47 2.73
N VAL A 27 4.32 24.57 1.98
CA VAL A 27 4.36 24.53 0.51
C VAL A 27 5.65 23.86 0.02
N VAL A 28 6.81 24.20 0.59
CA VAL A 28 8.09 23.58 0.22
C VAL A 28 8.09 22.08 0.51
N VAL A 29 7.58 21.65 1.67
CA VAL A 29 7.43 20.21 2.01
C VAL A 29 6.51 19.52 1.00
N GLY A 30 5.40 20.15 0.63
CA GLY A 30 4.48 19.63 -0.39
C GLY A 30 5.16 19.47 -1.75
N ILE A 31 5.96 20.44 -2.19
CA ILE A 31 6.72 20.37 -3.45
C ILE A 31 7.74 19.23 -3.41
N ILE A 32 8.47 19.08 -2.30
CA ILE A 32 9.41 17.96 -2.12
C ILE A 32 8.68 16.62 -2.22
N GLY A 33 7.53 16.48 -1.55
CA GLY A 33 6.69 15.29 -1.61
C GLY A 33 6.25 14.98 -3.05
N PHE A 34 5.78 15.99 -3.78
CA PHE A 34 5.38 15.84 -5.19
C PHE A 34 6.54 15.38 -6.08
N ILE A 35 7.73 15.95 -5.92
CA ILE A 35 8.93 15.55 -6.67
C ILE A 35 9.30 14.09 -6.35
N MET A 36 9.24 13.67 -5.09
CA MET A 36 9.51 12.27 -4.71
C MET A 36 8.53 11.29 -5.36
N VAL A 37 7.24 11.65 -5.47
CA VAL A 37 6.23 10.86 -6.18
C VAL A 37 6.56 10.79 -7.68
N SER A 38 6.85 11.93 -8.30
CA SER A 38 7.17 12.01 -9.73
C SER A 38 8.43 11.20 -10.12
N LEU A 39 9.43 11.17 -9.25
CA LEU A 39 10.65 10.37 -9.41
C LEU A 39 10.46 8.86 -9.14
N GLY A 40 9.24 8.40 -8.87
CA GLY A 40 8.93 6.99 -8.60
C GLY A 40 9.51 6.47 -7.28
N LYS A 41 9.92 7.37 -6.37
CA LYS A 41 10.42 7.04 -5.03
C LYS A 41 9.32 6.99 -3.97
N ALA A 42 8.12 7.45 -4.30
CA ALA A 42 6.98 7.29 -3.42
C ALA A 42 6.47 5.85 -3.45
N ASN A 43 6.06 5.36 -2.28
CA ASN A 43 5.35 4.09 -2.12
C ASN A 43 3.92 4.23 -2.70
N ILE A 44 3.83 4.26 -4.03
CA ILE A 44 2.54 4.22 -4.72
C ILE A 44 1.97 2.80 -4.64
N GLY A 45 0.65 2.71 -4.43
CA GLY A 45 -0.06 1.43 -4.36
C GLY A 45 0.13 0.61 -5.64
N ILE A 46 -0.11 -0.70 -5.53
CA ILE A 46 0.01 -1.64 -6.66
C ILE A 46 -0.85 -1.25 -7.88
N ASP A 47 -1.96 -0.55 -7.65
CA ASP A 47 -2.88 -0.05 -8.66
C ASP A 47 -2.19 0.91 -9.66
N PHE A 48 -1.12 1.58 -9.23
CA PHE A 48 -0.35 2.53 -10.04
C PHE A 48 1.08 2.05 -10.35
N ALA A 49 1.67 1.25 -9.47
CA ALA A 49 3.00 0.66 -9.67
C ALA A 49 2.99 -0.47 -10.70
N GLY A 50 1.85 -1.17 -10.85
CA GLY A 50 1.78 -2.48 -11.47
C GLY A 50 2.40 -3.56 -10.59
N GLY A 51 1.91 -4.79 -10.70
CA GLY A 51 2.30 -5.86 -9.79
C GLY A 51 1.27 -6.97 -9.69
N VAL A 52 1.58 -7.95 -8.85
CA VAL A 52 0.66 -9.03 -8.49
C VAL A 52 0.30 -8.88 -7.03
N MET A 53 -0.99 -8.90 -6.74
CA MET A 53 -1.54 -8.96 -5.39
C MET A 53 -2.37 -10.22 -5.23
N VAL A 54 -2.06 -10.96 -4.18
CA VAL A 54 -2.82 -12.12 -3.72
C VAL A 54 -3.30 -11.78 -2.32
N GLN A 55 -4.61 -11.82 -2.10
CA GLN A 55 -5.24 -11.63 -0.81
C GLN A 55 -6.02 -12.88 -0.44
N GLY A 56 -5.86 -13.30 0.81
CA GLY A 56 -6.59 -14.44 1.33
C GLY A 56 -6.43 -14.56 2.83
N HIS A 57 -7.00 -15.60 3.40
CA HIS A 57 -6.94 -15.85 4.83
C HIS A 57 -6.67 -17.32 5.14
N PHE A 58 -6.06 -17.55 6.30
CA PHE A 58 -5.84 -18.90 6.82
C PHE A 58 -6.91 -19.31 7.82
N SER A 59 -7.22 -20.61 7.85
CA SER A 59 -8.17 -21.18 8.81
C SER A 59 -7.68 -21.08 10.26
N GLN A 60 -6.37 -21.23 10.48
CA GLN A 60 -5.71 -21.06 11.78
C GLN A 60 -4.70 -19.89 11.75
N PRO A 61 -4.36 -19.32 12.92
CA PRO A 61 -3.36 -18.26 13.01
C PRO A 61 -2.00 -18.69 12.44
N VAL A 62 -1.45 -17.87 11.54
CA VAL A 62 -0.12 -18.02 10.97
C VAL A 62 0.70 -16.81 11.37
N GLY A 63 1.92 -17.01 11.84
CA GLY A 63 2.83 -15.91 12.12
C GLY A 63 3.25 -15.23 10.81
N ILE A 64 3.11 -13.91 10.72
CA ILE A 64 3.51 -13.15 9.53
C ILE A 64 4.98 -13.38 9.15
N ASP A 65 5.88 -13.58 10.12
CA ASP A 65 7.29 -13.84 9.86
C ASP A 65 7.49 -15.18 9.14
N GLN A 66 6.77 -16.23 9.57
CA GLN A 66 6.81 -17.54 8.90
C GLN A 66 6.28 -17.45 7.46
N LEU A 67 5.17 -16.73 7.26
CA LEU A 67 4.61 -16.50 5.93
C LEU A 67 5.57 -15.71 5.05
N ARG A 68 6.22 -14.68 5.61
CA ARG A 68 7.20 -13.86 4.90
C ARG A 68 8.40 -14.69 4.47
N ASP A 69 8.94 -15.53 5.35
CA ASP A 69 10.09 -16.38 5.05
C ASP A 69 9.77 -17.45 3.98
N ALA A 70 8.57 -18.04 4.04
CA ALA A 70 8.09 -18.99 3.03
C ALA A 70 8.04 -18.35 1.63
N ILE A 71 7.50 -17.13 1.52
CA ILE A 71 7.39 -16.43 0.23
C ILE A 71 8.73 -15.87 -0.24
N ARG A 72 9.57 -15.37 0.67
CA ARG A 72 10.85 -14.70 0.33
C ARG A 72 11.86 -15.63 -0.36
N THR A 73 11.72 -16.94 -0.16
CA THR A 73 12.58 -17.94 -0.80
C THR A 73 12.47 -17.91 -2.33
N GLU A 74 11.26 -17.75 -2.88
CA GLU A 74 11.03 -17.66 -4.33
C GLU A 74 10.80 -16.23 -4.81
N PHE A 75 10.22 -15.36 -3.96
CA PHE A 75 9.90 -13.98 -4.26
C PHE A 75 10.59 -13.03 -3.26
N PRO A 76 11.90 -12.76 -3.42
CA PRO A 76 12.66 -11.94 -2.48
C PRO A 76 12.21 -10.47 -2.45
N ASP A 77 11.47 -10.04 -3.47
CA ASP A 77 10.88 -8.72 -3.60
C ASP A 77 9.44 -8.62 -3.07
N ALA A 78 8.88 -9.72 -2.56
CA ALA A 78 7.52 -9.76 -2.04
C ALA A 78 7.36 -8.95 -0.74
N GLN A 79 6.24 -8.25 -0.64
CA GLN A 79 5.78 -7.61 0.59
C GLN A 79 4.57 -8.36 1.12
N VAL A 80 4.68 -8.89 2.33
CA VAL A 80 3.60 -9.59 3.03
C VAL A 80 3.11 -8.71 4.16
N ASN A 81 1.81 -8.44 4.19
CA ASN A 81 1.16 -7.63 5.21
C ASN A 81 -0.04 -8.36 5.78
N GLU A 82 -0.27 -8.24 7.10
CA GLU A 82 -1.53 -8.64 7.73
C GLU A 82 -2.64 -7.65 7.38
N VAL A 83 -3.83 -8.19 7.12
CA VAL A 83 -5.06 -7.43 6.97
C VAL A 83 -5.82 -7.52 8.28
N ARG A 84 -6.10 -6.36 8.88
CA ARG A 84 -7.00 -6.27 10.02
C ARG A 84 -8.44 -6.34 9.52
N ASP A 85 -8.93 -7.55 9.31
CA ASP A 85 -10.33 -7.84 9.04
C ASP A 85 -10.98 -8.44 10.31
N PHE A 86 -12.15 -7.91 10.69
CA PHE A 86 -12.92 -8.41 11.82
C PHE A 86 -13.58 -9.77 11.54
N SER A 87 -13.82 -10.07 10.26
CA SER A 87 -14.41 -11.34 9.79
C SER A 87 -13.36 -12.45 9.70
N PHE A 88 -12.13 -12.08 9.31
CA PHE A 88 -11.02 -12.99 9.10
C PHE A 88 -9.76 -12.49 9.82
N PRO A 89 -9.54 -12.87 11.09
CA PRO A 89 -8.40 -12.38 11.88
C PRO A 89 -7.03 -12.84 11.36
N ASN A 90 -6.99 -13.80 10.44
CA ASN A 90 -5.78 -14.36 9.83
C ASN A 90 -5.72 -14.04 8.33
N ALA A 91 -6.15 -12.85 7.94
CA ALA A 91 -6.12 -12.38 6.56
C ALA A 91 -4.76 -11.73 6.24
N PHE A 92 -4.26 -11.99 5.04
CA PHE A 92 -2.97 -11.51 4.56
C PHE A 92 -3.08 -10.99 3.13
N ILE A 93 -2.25 -10.00 2.83
CA ILE A 93 -2.02 -9.50 1.48
C ILE A 93 -0.55 -9.71 1.13
N ILE A 94 -0.32 -10.38 0.01
CA ILE A 94 0.99 -10.63 -0.58
C ILE A 94 1.08 -9.81 -1.87
N LYS A 95 2.09 -8.93 -1.96
CA LYS A 95 2.35 -8.07 -3.11
C LYS A 95 3.72 -8.39 -3.68
N THR A 96 3.84 -8.56 -4.99
CA THR A 96 5.14 -8.69 -5.69
C THR A 96 5.32 -7.59 -6.72
N LYS A 97 6.57 -7.34 -7.15
CA LYS A 97 6.85 -6.30 -8.15
C LYS A 97 6.21 -6.63 -9.49
N ARG A 98 6.08 -5.57 -10.29
CA ARG A 98 5.58 -5.59 -11.66
C ARG A 98 6.23 -6.72 -12.49
N PRO A 99 5.43 -7.64 -13.05
CA PRO A 99 5.93 -8.64 -13.99
C PRO A 99 6.27 -7.98 -15.34
N GLY A 100 7.16 -8.58 -16.12
CA GLY A 100 7.51 -8.10 -17.46
C GLY A 100 6.38 -8.30 -18.47
N THR A 101 5.46 -9.24 -18.22
CA THR A 101 4.27 -9.52 -19.03
C THR A 101 3.08 -9.92 -18.16
N ASP A 102 1.86 -9.81 -18.68
CA ASP A 102 0.64 -10.23 -17.98
C ASP A 102 0.66 -11.73 -17.67
N ALA A 103 1.15 -12.55 -18.61
CA ALA A 103 1.30 -14.00 -18.45
C ALA A 103 2.25 -14.36 -17.29
N GLU A 104 3.37 -13.64 -17.17
CA GLU A 104 4.28 -13.80 -16.04
C GLU A 104 3.58 -13.41 -14.72
N GLY A 105 2.75 -12.37 -14.72
CA GLY A 105 1.96 -11.97 -13.56
C GLY A 105 1.04 -13.08 -13.03
N SER A 106 0.24 -13.67 -13.92
CA SER A 106 -0.63 -14.79 -13.56
C SER A 106 0.15 -16.03 -13.12
N GLN A 107 1.33 -16.27 -13.71
CA GLN A 107 2.18 -17.38 -13.28
C GLN A 107 2.73 -17.16 -11.86
N ARG A 108 3.12 -15.91 -11.53
CA ARG A 108 3.56 -15.56 -10.17
C ARG A 108 2.44 -15.73 -9.15
N ALA A 109 1.21 -15.31 -9.46
CA ALA A 109 0.06 -15.49 -8.58
C ALA A 109 -0.18 -16.97 -8.25
N LYS A 110 -0.25 -17.83 -9.29
CA LYS A 110 -0.37 -19.28 -9.12
C LYS A 110 0.75 -19.88 -8.29
N ARG A 111 1.99 -19.42 -8.53
CA ARG A 111 3.16 -19.90 -7.79
C ARG A 111 3.09 -19.53 -6.31
N ILE A 112 2.60 -18.33 -5.99
CA ILE A 112 2.34 -17.92 -4.61
C ILE A 112 1.33 -18.87 -3.97
N GLU A 113 0.19 -19.14 -4.62
CA GLU A 113 -0.81 -20.09 -4.11
C GLU A 113 -0.25 -21.50 -3.90
N GLU A 114 0.57 -21.99 -4.83
CA GLU A 114 1.24 -23.30 -4.72
C GLU A 114 2.16 -23.36 -3.49
N ILE A 115 2.97 -22.32 -3.26
CA ILE A 115 3.87 -22.23 -2.09
C ILE A 115 3.04 -22.24 -0.80
N LEU A 116 1.95 -21.47 -0.76
CA LEU A 116 1.07 -21.42 0.40
C LEU A 116 0.44 -22.80 0.68
N GLY A 117 -0.01 -23.50 -0.36
CA GLY A 117 -0.58 -24.84 -0.23
C GLY A 117 0.42 -25.91 0.20
N THR A 118 1.69 -25.83 -0.24
CA THR A 118 2.72 -26.81 0.16
C THR A 118 3.29 -26.52 1.55
N GLN A 119 3.68 -25.28 1.83
CA GLN A 119 4.33 -24.90 3.10
C GLN A 119 3.34 -24.89 4.27
N PHE A 120 2.06 -24.65 4.01
CA PHE A 120 1.00 -24.63 5.02
C PHE A 120 -0.05 -25.72 4.77
N SER A 121 0.36 -26.89 4.29
CA SER A 121 -0.55 -28.02 4.01
C SER A 121 -1.45 -28.46 5.18
N GLY A 122 -1.06 -28.17 6.43
CA GLY A 122 -1.87 -28.38 7.63
C GLY A 122 -2.86 -27.26 7.98
N ASN A 123 -2.85 -26.15 7.24
CA ASN A 123 -3.68 -24.98 7.46
C ASN A 123 -4.15 -24.39 6.12
N GLN A 124 -5.41 -24.63 5.77
CA GLN A 124 -5.96 -24.21 4.48
C GLN A 124 -5.91 -22.68 4.33
N PHE A 125 -5.26 -22.25 3.24
CA PHE A 125 -5.32 -20.88 2.73
C PHE A 125 -6.50 -20.74 1.77
N THR A 126 -7.39 -19.80 2.04
CA THR A 126 -8.52 -19.46 1.19
C THR A 126 -8.20 -18.17 0.43
N LEU A 127 -8.26 -18.21 -0.90
CA LEU A 127 -8.07 -17.03 -1.74
C LEU A 127 -9.33 -16.17 -1.72
N ASP A 128 -9.21 -14.92 -1.30
CA ASP A 128 -10.30 -13.94 -1.30
C ASP A 128 -10.29 -13.09 -2.57
N SER A 129 -9.09 -12.69 -3.02
CA SER A 129 -8.93 -11.87 -4.21
C SER A 129 -7.54 -12.03 -4.83
N GLU A 130 -7.50 -12.09 -6.15
CA GLU A 130 -6.28 -12.02 -6.96
C GLU A 130 -6.38 -10.82 -7.90
N SER A 131 -5.33 -10.00 -7.95
CA SER A 131 -5.22 -8.89 -8.88
C SER A 131 -3.85 -8.90 -9.55
N VAL A 132 -3.86 -9.05 -10.87
CA VAL A 132 -2.68 -9.00 -11.73
C VAL A 132 -2.77 -7.75 -12.59
N ILE A 133 -1.88 -6.79 -12.34
CA ILE A 133 -1.85 -5.52 -13.07
C ILE A 133 -0.63 -5.50 -13.97
N GLY A 134 -0.90 -5.70 -15.25
CA GLY A 134 0.06 -5.73 -16.34
C GLY A 134 0.80 -4.41 -16.57
N PRO A 135 1.97 -4.44 -17.23
CA PRO A 135 2.70 -3.23 -17.56
C PRO A 135 1.95 -2.28 -18.48
N ALA A 136 1.16 -2.77 -19.43
CA ALA A 136 0.38 -1.89 -20.31
C ALA A 136 -0.77 -1.18 -19.57
N VAL A 137 -1.50 -1.90 -18.71
CA VAL A 137 -2.66 -1.37 -17.97
C VAL A 137 -2.21 -0.43 -16.86
N GLY A 138 -1.17 -0.79 -16.09
CA GLY A 138 -0.63 0.07 -15.04
C GLY A 138 -0.06 1.38 -15.58
N GLU A 139 0.58 1.37 -16.75
CA GLU A 139 1.12 2.60 -17.35
C GLU A 139 0.00 3.53 -17.83
N LYS A 140 -1.11 2.96 -18.31
CA LYS A 140 -2.30 3.71 -18.70
C LYS A 140 -2.99 4.32 -17.48
N LEU A 141 -3.20 3.56 -16.39
CA LEU A 141 -3.79 4.06 -15.15
C LEU A 141 -2.95 5.19 -14.52
N ARG A 142 -1.62 5.05 -14.56
CA ARG A 142 -0.70 6.10 -14.09
C ARG A 142 -0.79 7.38 -14.93
N ARG A 143 -1.02 7.26 -16.23
CA ARG A 143 -1.22 8.40 -17.14
C ARG A 143 -2.59 9.05 -16.98
N ASP A 144 -3.63 8.26 -16.70
CA ASP A 144 -5.00 8.77 -16.53
C ASP A 144 -5.22 9.41 -15.14
N ALA A 145 -4.39 9.08 -14.15
CA ALA A 145 -4.48 9.61 -12.78
C ALA A 145 -3.66 10.88 -12.50
N GLY A 146 -2.76 11.27 -13.41
CA GLY A 146 -1.91 12.47 -13.31
C GLY A 146 -2.35 13.58 -14.24
#